data_AF-A0A349MG22-F1
#
_entry.id   AF-A0A349MG22-F1
#
_cell.length_a   1.000
_cell.length_b   1.000
_cell.length_c   1.000
_cell.angle_alpha   90.00
_cell.angle_beta   90.00
_cell.angle_gamma   90.00
#
_symmetry.space_group_name_H-M   'P 1'
#
loop_
_entity.id
_entity.type
_entity.pdbx_description
1 polymer ?
#
loop_
_entity_poly.entity_id
_entity_poly.type
_entity_poly.pdbx_seq_one_letter_code
_entity_poly.pdbx_strand_id
1 'polypeptide(L)'
;MKAPNLSGLNPGIALIWDMFEEASNALSIKEQALLLVASIGEINDLALARFARMSEAEIKVFFKKSKDELSAMTIMNLLSAAEGCIRVDFERRAQSETETDPVSVAFQCIARYCIKNRNSPQLGIKDILMIYLENDPSIKDKLENFEKYWPYRNWLCHGRWAALPFKDEPLPEPQEFMVAITSLLDALDFRGSMNG
;
A
#
# COMPACT_ATOMS: atom_id res chain seq x y z
N MET A 1 -19.32 5.85 -4.63
CA MET A 1 -17.98 5.65 -5.23
C MET A 1 -17.82 4.15 -5.48
N LYS A 2 -17.25 3.72 -6.61
CA LYS A 2 -17.23 2.29 -7.00
C LYS A 2 -15.98 1.63 -6.40
N ALA A 3 -16.14 0.54 -5.66
CA ALA A 3 -15.03 -0.22 -5.10
C ALA A 3 -14.06 -0.67 -6.21
N PRO A 4 -12.74 -0.75 -5.94
CA PRO A 4 -11.79 -1.27 -6.90
C PRO A 4 -12.15 -2.71 -7.25
N ASN A 5 -11.97 -3.11 -8.51
CA ASN A 5 -12.18 -4.50 -8.87
C ASN A 5 -11.06 -5.36 -8.25
N LEU A 6 -11.40 -6.18 -7.26
CA LEU A 6 -10.45 -7.03 -6.55
C LEU A 6 -10.20 -8.38 -7.26
N SER A 7 -10.92 -8.68 -8.35
CA SER A 7 -10.78 -9.96 -9.06
C SER A 7 -9.38 -10.09 -9.68
N GLY A 8 -8.62 -11.10 -9.29
CA GLY A 8 -7.27 -11.35 -9.81
C GLY A 8 -6.13 -10.63 -9.07
N LEU A 9 -6.43 -9.97 -7.95
CA LEU A 9 -5.40 -9.37 -7.09
C LEU A 9 -4.67 -10.41 -6.25
N ASN A 10 -3.46 -10.06 -5.83
CA ASN A 10 -2.76 -10.81 -4.79
C ASN A 10 -3.65 -10.91 -3.53
N PRO A 11 -3.85 -12.11 -2.95
CA PRO A 11 -4.72 -12.30 -1.79
C PRO A 11 -4.36 -11.41 -0.59
N GLY A 12 -3.07 -11.10 -0.41
CA GLY A 12 -2.61 -10.20 0.64
C GLY A 12 -3.05 -8.75 0.40
N ILE A 13 -2.99 -8.27 -0.85
CA ILE A 13 -3.46 -6.92 -1.21
C ILE A 13 -4.98 -6.80 -1.03
N ALA A 14 -5.74 -7.81 -1.45
CA ALA A 14 -7.19 -7.85 -1.26
C ALA A 14 -7.56 -7.83 0.24
N LEU A 15 -6.89 -8.66 1.05
CA LEU A 15 -7.11 -8.70 2.50
C LEU A 15 -6.83 -7.34 3.18
N ILE A 16 -5.73 -6.67 2.81
CA ILE A 16 -5.40 -5.34 3.33
C ILE A 16 -6.52 -4.33 2.99
N TRP A 17 -7.05 -4.40 1.77
CA TRP A 17 -8.14 -3.54 1.33
C TRP A 17 -9.44 -3.81 2.09
N ASP A 18 -9.83 -5.08 2.24
CA ASP A 18 -11.04 -5.46 2.97
C ASP A 18 -10.98 -4.98 4.44
N MET A 19 -9.82 -5.14 5.09
CA MET A 19 -9.59 -4.64 6.45
C MET A 19 -9.71 -3.12 6.53
N PHE A 20 -9.24 -2.39 5.51
CA PHE A 20 -9.38 -0.94 5.44
C PHE A 20 -10.84 -0.52 5.32
N GLU A 21 -11.61 -1.15 4.42
CA GLU A 21 -13.03 -0.86 4.24
C GLU A 21 -13.83 -1.13 5.52
N GLU A 22 -13.60 -2.27 6.16
CA GLU A 22 -14.26 -2.63 7.42
C GLU A 22 -13.94 -1.62 8.52
N ALA A 23 -12.65 -1.29 8.72
CA ALA A 23 -12.22 -0.35 9.74
C ALA A 23 -12.74 1.08 9.48
N SER A 24 -12.72 1.53 8.23
CA SER A 24 -13.21 2.86 7.83
C SER A 24 -14.73 3.00 8.05
N ASN A 25 -15.48 1.95 7.70
CA ASN A 25 -16.92 1.88 7.95
C ASN A 25 -17.20 1.87 9.46
N ALA A 26 -16.48 1.06 10.24
CA ALA A 26 -16.64 1.00 11.68
C ALA A 26 -16.33 2.35 12.37
N LEU A 27 -15.30 3.06 11.91
CA LEU A 27 -14.99 4.42 12.41
C LEU A 27 -16.11 5.41 12.09
N SER A 28 -16.66 5.36 10.87
CA SER A 28 -17.74 6.25 10.46
C SER A 28 -19.05 6.00 11.22
N ILE A 29 -19.39 4.73 11.45
CA ILE A 29 -20.55 4.35 12.27
C ILE A 29 -20.37 4.84 13.72
N LYS A 30 -19.18 4.63 14.29
CA LYS A 30 -18.86 5.09 15.66
C LYS A 30 -18.91 6.61 15.79
N GLU A 31 -18.40 7.34 14.80
CA GLU A 31 -18.46 8.79 14.75
C GLU A 31 -19.91 9.29 14.76
N GLN A 32 -20.75 8.75 13.87
CA GLN A 32 -22.16 9.13 13.77
C GLN A 32 -22.94 8.82 15.05
N ALA A 33 -22.72 7.63 15.64
CA ALA A 33 -23.36 7.25 16.89
C ALA A 33 -22.97 8.20 18.03
N LEU A 34 -21.68 8.56 18.14
CA LEU A 34 -21.19 9.48 19.16
C LEU A 34 -21.73 10.90 19.00
N LEU A 35 -21.81 11.41 17.78
CA LEU A 35 -22.39 12.72 17.52
C LEU A 35 -23.88 12.76 17.85
N LEU A 36 -24.62 11.69 17.55
CA LEU A 36 -26.03 11.57 17.93
C LEU A 36 -26.20 11.59 19.45
N VAL A 37 -25.43 10.79 20.19
CA VAL A 37 -25.53 10.74 21.66
C VAL A 37 -25.11 12.08 22.28
N ALA A 38 -24.06 12.72 21.76
CA ALA A 38 -23.62 14.06 22.20
C ALA A 38 -24.73 15.10 22.03
N SER A 39 -25.54 15.00 20.96
CA SER A 39 -26.67 15.90 20.72
C SER A 39 -27.87 15.68 21.66
N ILE A 40 -28.01 14.50 22.25
CA ILE A 40 -29.14 14.11 23.12
C ILE A 40 -28.80 14.30 24.61
N GLY A 41 -27.52 14.35 24.98
CA GLY A 41 -27.07 14.70 26.34
C GLY A 41 -26.99 13.55 27.35
N GLU A 42 -27.15 12.30 26.93
CA GLU A 42 -27.08 11.12 27.81
C GLU A 42 -25.97 10.16 27.39
N ILE A 43 -24.76 10.33 27.93
CA ILE A 43 -23.66 9.37 27.77
C ILE A 43 -23.52 8.59 29.09
N ASN A 44 -24.20 7.45 29.22
CA ASN A 44 -24.13 6.58 30.41
C ASN A 44 -23.24 5.33 30.23
N ASP A 45 -22.61 5.15 29.07
CA ASP A 45 -21.78 3.97 28.78
C ASP A 45 -20.29 4.21 29.13
N LEU A 46 -19.69 3.27 29.86
CA LEU A 46 -18.28 3.27 30.23
C LEU A 46 -17.36 3.28 28.99
N ALA A 47 -17.78 2.68 27.88
CA ALA A 47 -17.06 2.70 26.61
C ALA A 47 -16.98 4.11 25.98
N LEU A 48 -17.89 5.00 26.38
CA LEU A 48 -17.98 6.39 25.90
C LEU A 48 -17.41 7.40 26.90
N ALA A 49 -16.96 6.95 28.07
CA ALA A 49 -16.45 7.82 29.14
C ALA A 49 -15.31 8.74 28.68
N ARG A 50 -14.45 8.28 27.75
CA ARG A 50 -13.37 9.10 27.18
C ARG A 50 -13.87 10.27 26.32
N PHE A 51 -15.07 10.17 25.78
CA PHE A 51 -15.71 11.17 24.92
C PHE A 51 -16.74 12.03 25.67
N ALA A 52 -17.11 11.66 26.90
CA ALA A 52 -18.13 12.35 27.68
C ALA A 52 -17.83 13.84 27.97
N ARG A 53 -16.57 14.25 27.82
CA ARG A 53 -16.12 15.65 28.01
C ARG A 53 -15.67 16.32 26.71
N MET A 54 -15.85 15.67 25.57
CA MET A 54 -15.47 16.23 24.27
C MET A 54 -16.68 16.90 23.63
N SER A 55 -16.47 18.10 23.09
CA SER A 55 -17.41 18.76 22.18
C SER A 55 -17.56 17.98 20.87
N GLU A 56 -18.64 18.23 20.12
CA GLU A 56 -18.81 17.65 18.78
C GLU A 56 -17.62 17.94 17.85
N ALA A 57 -17.03 19.13 17.96
CA ALA A 57 -15.87 19.52 17.17
C ALA A 57 -14.65 18.65 17.53
N GLU A 58 -14.40 18.42 18.81
CA GLU A 58 -13.31 17.55 19.27
C GLU A 58 -13.52 16.09 18.86
N ILE A 59 -14.77 15.60 18.88
CA ILE A 59 -15.12 14.25 18.40
C ILE A 59 -14.79 14.13 16.90
N LYS A 60 -15.23 15.10 16.07
CA LYS A 60 -14.93 15.12 14.63
C LYS A 60 -13.43 15.15 14.36
N VAL A 61 -12.68 15.98 15.11
CA VAL A 61 -11.21 16.06 14.99
C VAL A 61 -10.56 14.71 15.34
N PHE A 62 -11.03 14.05 16.42
CA PHE A 62 -10.54 12.74 16.80
C PHE A 62 -10.75 11.70 15.68
N PHE A 63 -11.98 11.58 15.17
CA PHE A 63 -12.28 10.60 14.13
C PHE A 63 -11.60 10.92 12.81
N LYS A 64 -11.48 12.20 12.44
CA LYS A 64 -10.67 12.61 11.29
C LYS A 64 -9.23 12.11 11.45
N LYS A 65 -8.59 12.37 12.60
CA LYS A 65 -7.23 11.92 12.87
C LYS A 65 -7.10 10.39 12.81
N SER A 66 -8.05 9.65 13.38
CA SER A 66 -8.04 8.18 13.30
C SER A 66 -8.22 7.66 11.88
N LYS A 67 -9.02 8.33 11.04
CA LYS A 67 -9.19 7.99 9.61
C LYS A 67 -7.93 8.31 8.81
N ASP A 68 -7.27 9.43 9.10
CA ASP A 68 -5.98 9.81 8.51
C ASP A 68 -4.91 8.75 8.87
N GLU A 69 -4.82 8.36 10.15
CA GLU A 69 -3.89 7.31 10.64
C GLU A 69 -4.18 5.96 9.98
N LEU A 70 -5.45 5.55 9.90
CA LEU A 70 -5.87 4.34 9.18
C LEU A 70 -5.43 4.38 7.71
N SER A 71 -5.66 5.51 7.03
CA SER A 71 -5.31 5.68 5.62
C SER A 71 -3.80 5.55 5.39
N ALA A 72 -2.98 6.19 6.24
CA ALA A 72 -1.53 6.07 6.18
C ALA A 72 -1.08 4.62 6.39
N MET A 73 -1.62 3.91 7.39
CA MET A 73 -1.29 2.51 7.64
C MET A 73 -1.67 1.62 6.46
N THR A 74 -2.83 1.84 5.86
CA THR A 74 -3.27 1.10 4.68
C THR A 74 -2.31 1.33 3.51
N ILE A 75 -1.94 2.57 3.22
CA ILE A 75 -0.97 2.89 2.16
C ILE A 75 0.36 2.17 2.41
N MET A 76 0.86 2.20 3.64
CA MET A 76 2.10 1.52 4.00
C MET A 76 2.02 0.01 3.80
N ASN A 77 0.94 -0.63 4.24
CA ASN A 77 0.73 -2.07 4.07
C ASN A 77 0.58 -2.45 2.59
N LEU A 78 -0.18 -1.67 1.82
CA LEU A 78 -0.34 -1.87 0.38
C LEU A 78 0.99 -1.73 -0.36
N LEU A 79 1.81 -0.75 0.01
CA LEU A 79 3.14 -0.53 -0.57
C LEU A 79 4.04 -1.73 -0.29
N SER A 80 4.14 -2.16 0.97
CA SER A 80 4.92 -3.34 1.35
C SER A 80 4.44 -4.61 0.67
N ALA A 81 3.13 -4.81 0.51
CA ALA A 81 2.56 -5.95 -0.20
C ALA A 81 2.92 -5.93 -1.70
N ALA A 82 2.85 -4.76 -2.35
CA ALA A 82 3.25 -4.60 -3.74
C ALA A 82 4.75 -4.86 -3.94
N GLU A 83 5.61 -4.32 -3.07
CA GLU A 83 7.05 -4.61 -3.09
C GLU A 83 7.34 -6.11 -2.92
N GLY A 84 6.60 -6.76 -2.00
CA GLY A 84 6.68 -8.21 -1.81
C GLY A 84 6.30 -8.99 -3.06
N CYS A 85 5.23 -8.61 -3.75
CA CYS A 85 4.84 -9.23 -5.03
C CYS A 85 5.94 -9.09 -6.07
N ILE A 86 6.47 -7.88 -6.25
CA ILE A 86 7.54 -7.59 -7.22
C ILE A 86 8.81 -8.40 -6.90
N ARG A 87 9.16 -8.52 -5.61
CA ARG A 87 10.31 -9.30 -5.16
C ARG A 87 10.13 -10.79 -5.43
N VAL A 88 8.96 -11.34 -5.11
CA VAL A 88 8.64 -12.77 -5.34
C VAL A 88 8.75 -13.11 -6.83
N ASP A 89 8.23 -12.26 -7.71
CA ASP A 89 8.34 -12.52 -9.15
C ASP A 89 9.78 -12.36 -9.67
N PHE A 90 10.53 -11.37 -9.19
CA PHE A 90 11.96 -11.29 -9.49
C PHE A 90 12.66 -12.60 -9.11
N GLU A 91 12.45 -13.11 -7.89
CA GLU A 91 13.07 -14.35 -7.42
C GLU A 91 12.63 -15.56 -8.26
N ARG A 92 11.34 -15.67 -8.59
CA ARG A 92 10.79 -16.72 -9.45
C ARG A 92 11.44 -16.72 -10.84
N ARG A 93 11.47 -15.58 -11.52
CA ARG A 93 12.04 -15.44 -12.87
C ARG A 93 13.55 -15.60 -12.89
N ALA A 94 14.25 -15.10 -11.86
CA ALA A 94 15.69 -15.23 -11.71
C ALA A 94 16.13 -16.69 -11.52
N GLN A 95 15.29 -17.52 -10.91
CA GLN A 95 15.54 -18.95 -10.69
C GLN A 95 14.99 -19.85 -11.80
N SER A 96 14.13 -19.30 -12.67
CA SER A 96 13.58 -20.03 -13.81
C SER A 96 14.69 -20.36 -14.83
N GLU A 97 14.74 -21.62 -15.27
CA GLU A 97 15.67 -22.07 -16.31
C GLU A 97 15.02 -22.07 -17.72
N THR A 98 13.70 -21.94 -17.78
CA THR A 98 12.90 -22.13 -19.00
C THR A 98 12.26 -20.86 -19.53
N GLU A 99 12.11 -19.82 -18.70
CA GLU A 99 11.60 -18.52 -19.14
C GLU A 99 12.63 -17.78 -19.99
N THR A 100 12.19 -17.35 -21.18
CA THR A 100 13.04 -16.73 -22.21
C THR A 100 12.59 -15.31 -22.56
N ASP A 101 11.59 -14.77 -21.87
CA ASP A 101 11.18 -13.39 -22.07
C ASP A 101 12.30 -12.41 -21.64
N PRO A 102 12.37 -11.21 -22.24
CA PRO A 102 13.47 -10.27 -22.00
C PRO A 102 13.69 -9.91 -20.53
N VAL A 103 12.61 -9.76 -19.75
CA VAL A 103 12.68 -9.45 -18.31
C VAL A 103 13.30 -10.62 -17.54
N SER A 104 12.84 -11.85 -17.79
CA SER A 104 13.40 -13.04 -17.13
C SER A 104 14.87 -13.24 -17.46
N VAL A 105 15.28 -13.03 -18.72
CA VAL A 105 16.69 -13.11 -19.12
C VAL A 105 17.54 -12.06 -18.40
N ALA A 106 17.04 -10.84 -18.23
CA ALA A 106 17.72 -9.79 -17.49
C ALA A 106 17.87 -10.16 -16.00
N PHE A 107 16.80 -10.64 -15.36
CA PHE A 107 16.82 -11.09 -13.97
C PHE A 107 17.77 -12.27 -13.74
N GLN A 108 17.78 -13.27 -14.62
CA GLN A 108 18.72 -14.39 -14.56
C GLN A 108 20.17 -13.92 -14.69
N CYS A 109 20.46 -12.99 -15.62
CA CYS A 109 21.80 -12.41 -15.78
C CYS A 109 22.28 -11.74 -14.49
N ILE A 110 21.41 -10.93 -13.89
CA ILE A 110 21.69 -10.21 -12.65
C ILE A 110 21.89 -11.19 -11.49
N ALA A 111 21.04 -12.20 -11.33
CA ALA A 111 21.17 -13.20 -10.28
C ALA A 111 22.49 -13.96 -10.40
N ARG A 112 22.88 -14.39 -11.61
CA ARG A 112 24.18 -15.03 -11.87
C ARG A 112 25.35 -14.10 -11.54
N TYR A 113 25.23 -12.81 -11.83
CA TYR A 113 26.24 -11.81 -11.48
C TYR A 113 26.39 -11.65 -9.97
N CYS A 114 25.28 -11.52 -9.23
CA CYS A 114 25.28 -11.40 -7.76
C CYS A 114 25.84 -12.65 -7.07
N ILE A 115 25.53 -13.86 -7.57
CA ILE A 115 26.11 -15.11 -7.05
C ILE A 115 27.63 -15.13 -7.20
N LYS A 116 28.15 -14.65 -8.34
CA LYS A 116 29.59 -14.56 -8.61
C LYS A 116 30.27 -13.47 -7.78
N ASN A 117 29.56 -12.38 -7.50
CA ASN A 117 30.09 -11.20 -6.81
C ASN A 117 29.39 -10.99 -5.46
N ARG A 118 29.78 -11.77 -4.44
CA ARG A 118 29.16 -11.71 -3.10
C ARG A 118 29.21 -10.35 -2.39
N ASN A 119 30.06 -9.43 -2.87
CA ASN A 119 30.16 -8.06 -2.36
C ASN A 119 29.31 -7.05 -3.15
N SER A 120 28.57 -7.49 -4.17
CA SER A 120 27.68 -6.60 -4.91
C SER A 120 26.53 -6.13 -4.04
N PRO A 121 26.11 -4.86 -4.18
CA PRO A 121 24.93 -4.36 -3.47
C PRO A 121 23.70 -5.20 -3.83
N GLN A 122 22.84 -5.43 -2.82
CA GLN A 122 21.55 -6.08 -3.07
C GLN A 122 20.70 -5.17 -3.94
N LEU A 123 20.00 -5.75 -4.92
CA LEU A 123 19.06 -4.98 -5.75
C LEU A 123 17.92 -4.48 -4.88
N GLY A 124 17.73 -3.16 -4.93
CA GLY A 124 16.55 -2.52 -4.41
C GLY A 124 15.36 -2.76 -5.34
N ILE A 125 14.16 -2.54 -4.81
CA ILE A 125 12.92 -2.62 -5.58
C ILE A 125 12.92 -1.68 -6.79
N LYS A 126 13.56 -0.51 -6.68
CA LYS A 126 13.69 0.45 -7.78
C LYS A 126 14.51 -0.13 -8.93
N ASP A 127 15.60 -0.83 -8.63
CA ASP A 127 16.43 -1.47 -9.64
C ASP A 127 15.66 -2.55 -10.39
N ILE A 128 14.83 -3.33 -9.66
CA ILE A 128 13.93 -4.34 -10.26
C ILE A 128 12.93 -3.67 -11.21
N LEU A 129 12.30 -2.57 -10.79
CA LEU A 129 11.33 -1.84 -11.60
C LEU A 129 11.97 -1.16 -12.84
N MET A 130 13.23 -0.74 -12.74
CA MET A 130 13.95 -0.19 -13.90
C MET A 130 14.18 -1.23 -14.98
N ILE A 131 14.46 -2.48 -14.63
CA ILE A 131 14.60 -3.58 -15.61
C ILE A 131 13.28 -3.81 -16.33
N TYR A 132 12.17 -3.77 -15.61
CA TYR A 132 10.84 -3.82 -16.22
C TYR A 132 10.64 -2.67 -17.20
N LEU A 133 10.97 -1.43 -16.81
CA LEU A 133 10.81 -0.24 -17.64
C LEU A 133 11.68 -0.28 -18.91
N GLU A 134 12.91 -0.80 -18.80
CA GLU A 134 13.84 -0.95 -19.93
C GLU A 134 13.32 -1.94 -20.98
N ASN A 135 12.59 -2.98 -20.55
CA ASN A 135 12.05 -4.01 -21.43
C ASN A 135 10.62 -3.70 -21.90
N ASP A 136 9.86 -2.94 -21.13
CA ASP A 136 8.53 -2.44 -21.50
C ASP A 136 8.33 -0.97 -21.07
N PRO A 137 8.62 -0.01 -21.97
CA PRO A 137 8.41 1.41 -21.71
C PRO A 137 6.95 1.80 -21.43
N SER A 138 5.97 0.95 -21.77
CA SER A 138 4.53 1.24 -21.58
C SER A 138 4.11 1.29 -20.10
N ILE A 139 4.97 0.81 -19.19
CA ILE A 139 4.70 0.86 -17.75
C ILE A 139 5.09 2.20 -17.12
N LYS A 140 5.78 3.09 -17.84
CA LYS A 140 6.36 4.34 -17.29
C LYS A 140 5.37 5.12 -16.44
N ASP A 141 4.21 5.45 -16.98
CA ASP A 141 3.21 6.26 -16.27
C ASP A 141 2.67 5.55 -15.02
N LYS A 142 2.61 4.20 -15.06
CA LYS A 142 2.14 3.38 -13.94
C LYS A 142 3.19 3.33 -12.84
N LEU A 143 4.47 3.21 -13.22
CA LEU A 143 5.61 3.29 -12.31
C LEU A 143 5.70 4.67 -11.66
N GLU A 144 5.61 5.76 -12.44
CA GLU A 144 5.62 7.13 -11.91
C GLU A 144 4.46 7.37 -10.93
N ASN A 145 3.27 6.82 -11.23
CA ASN A 145 2.13 6.89 -10.31
C ASN A 145 2.37 6.11 -9.02
N PHE A 146 3.02 4.94 -9.08
CA PHE A 146 3.41 4.17 -7.89
C PHE A 146 4.51 4.88 -7.08
N GLU A 147 5.50 5.47 -7.74
CA GLU A 147 6.62 6.19 -7.10
C GLU A 147 6.18 7.44 -6.32
N LYS A 148 5.01 8.04 -6.62
CA LYS A 148 4.44 9.13 -5.81
C LYS A 148 4.31 8.78 -4.33
N TYR A 149 4.18 7.49 -4.01
CA TYR A 149 3.98 6.99 -2.66
C TYR A 149 5.28 6.50 -2.00
N TRP A 150 6.42 6.59 -2.69
CA TRP A 150 7.74 6.24 -2.13
C TRP A 150 8.14 7.01 -0.86
N PRO A 151 7.72 8.27 -0.64
CA PRO A 151 7.96 8.95 0.63
C PRO A 151 7.46 8.16 1.85
N TYR A 152 6.37 7.38 1.73
CA TYR A 152 5.88 6.50 2.80
C TYR A 152 6.83 5.34 3.09
N ARG A 153 7.47 4.77 2.07
CA ARG A 153 8.53 3.77 2.24
C ARG A 153 9.71 4.33 3.00
N ASN A 154 10.20 5.50 2.60
CA ASN A 154 11.33 6.15 3.26
C ASN A 154 10.99 6.49 4.72
N TRP A 155 9.74 6.89 4.98
CA TRP A 155 9.25 7.11 6.33
C TRP A 155 9.28 5.85 7.19
N LEU A 156 8.76 4.72 6.68
CA LEU A 156 8.84 3.40 7.33
C LEU A 156 10.28 3.00 7.64
N CYS A 157 11.16 3.06 6.64
CA CYS A 157 12.54 2.58 6.75
C CYS A 157 13.39 3.42 7.72
N HIS A 158 13.05 4.70 7.95
CA HIS A 158 13.83 5.59 8.80
C HIS A 158 13.25 5.81 10.19
N GLY A 159 12.13 5.15 10.54
CA GLY A 159 11.52 5.23 11.87
C GLY A 159 11.12 6.65 12.29
N ARG A 160 10.88 7.55 11.32
CA ARG A 160 10.63 8.98 11.58
C ARG A 160 9.15 9.25 11.85
N TRP A 161 8.60 8.61 12.88
CA TRP A 161 7.20 8.74 13.31
C TRP A 161 6.74 10.19 13.56
N ALA A 162 7.67 11.11 13.83
CA ALA A 162 7.39 12.51 14.17
C ALA A 162 7.01 13.41 12.98
N ALA A 163 7.21 12.96 11.73
CA ALA A 163 6.82 13.74 10.55
C ALA A 163 6.38 12.77 9.45
N LEU A 164 5.06 12.58 9.32
CA LEU A 164 4.52 11.96 8.11
C LEU A 164 5.11 12.69 6.89
N PRO A 165 5.45 11.97 5.80
CA PRO A 165 5.59 12.64 4.52
C PRO A 165 4.27 13.40 4.32
N PHE A 166 4.31 14.66 3.88
CA PHE A 166 3.11 15.50 3.73
C PHE A 166 2.55 16.12 5.02
N LYS A 167 3.40 16.56 5.98
CA LYS A 167 2.92 17.26 7.20
C LYS A 167 1.94 18.42 6.91
N ASP A 168 2.10 19.08 5.75
CA ASP A 168 1.29 20.22 5.32
C ASP A 168 0.37 19.89 4.12
N GLU A 169 0.32 18.63 3.68
CA GLU A 169 -0.47 18.16 2.55
C GLU A 169 -1.45 17.07 3.04
N PRO A 170 -2.67 16.99 2.47
CA PRO A 170 -3.56 15.91 2.81
C PRO A 170 -2.92 14.58 2.43
N LEU A 171 -3.10 13.55 3.28
CA LEU A 171 -2.74 12.20 2.89
C LEU A 171 -3.50 11.84 1.61
N PRO A 172 -2.86 11.19 0.63
CA PRO A 172 -3.54 10.71 -0.55
C PRO A 172 -4.58 9.67 -0.11
N GLU A 173 -5.68 9.61 -0.86
CA GLU A 173 -6.74 8.66 -0.55
C GLU A 173 -6.23 7.24 -0.81
N PRO A 174 -6.40 6.28 0.12
CA PRO A 174 -5.94 4.89 -0.06
C PRO A 174 -6.46 4.26 -1.35
N GLN A 175 -7.63 4.68 -1.82
CA GLN A 175 -8.22 4.26 -3.08
C GLN A 175 -7.37 4.63 -4.30
N GLU A 176 -6.78 5.82 -4.33
CA GLU A 176 -5.91 6.27 -5.42
C GLU A 176 -4.65 5.41 -5.47
N PHE A 177 -4.11 5.07 -4.31
CA PHE A 177 -2.95 4.21 -4.24
C PHE A 177 -3.26 2.77 -4.63
N MET A 178 -4.40 2.24 -4.19
CA MET A 178 -4.89 0.94 -4.61
C MET A 178 -4.99 0.85 -6.14
N VAL A 179 -5.53 1.88 -6.81
CA VAL A 179 -5.57 1.96 -8.28
C VAL A 179 -4.16 1.98 -8.88
N ALA A 180 -3.22 2.73 -8.30
CA ALA A 180 -1.84 2.79 -8.79
C ALA A 180 -1.14 1.42 -8.69
N ILE A 181 -1.25 0.73 -7.54
CA ILE A 181 -0.69 -0.61 -7.33
C ILE A 181 -1.29 -1.61 -8.30
N THR A 182 -2.61 -1.69 -8.35
CA THR A 182 -3.30 -2.68 -9.20
C THR A 182 -2.96 -2.46 -10.67
N SER A 183 -2.94 -1.20 -11.13
CA SER A 183 -2.52 -0.86 -12.50
C SER A 183 -1.07 -1.28 -12.78
N LEU A 184 -0.14 -1.05 -11.85
CA LEU A 184 1.25 -1.45 -12.01
C LEU A 184 1.39 -2.98 -12.04
N LEU A 185 0.85 -3.68 -11.04
CA LEU A 185 0.94 -5.14 -10.96
C LEU A 185 0.26 -5.84 -12.14
N ASP A 186 -0.85 -5.30 -12.64
CA ASP A 186 -1.48 -5.82 -13.86
C ASP A 186 -0.58 -5.66 -15.08
N ALA A 187 0.11 -4.52 -15.21
CA ALA A 187 1.01 -4.27 -16.33
C ALA A 187 2.29 -5.12 -16.27
N LEU A 188 2.70 -5.54 -15.08
CA LEU A 188 3.83 -6.45 -14.88
C LEU A 188 3.43 -7.94 -15.09
N ASP A 189 2.18 -8.20 -15.50
CA ASP A 189 1.62 -9.52 -15.79
C ASP A 189 1.67 -10.51 -14.59
N PHE A 190 1.35 -10.02 -13.38
CA PHE A 190 1.26 -10.85 -12.18
C PHE A 190 0.09 -11.86 -12.19
N ARG A 191 -0.70 -11.92 -13.27
CA ARG A 191 -1.90 -12.77 -13.36
C ARG A 191 -1.59 -14.21 -13.78
N GLY A 192 -0.40 -14.48 -14.30
CA GLY A 192 0.00 -15.81 -14.78
C GLY A 192 0.67 -16.73 -13.75
N SER A 193 1.16 -16.21 -12.62
CA SER A 193 2.15 -16.90 -11.77
C SER A 193 1.64 -17.39 -10.40
N MET A 194 0.38 -17.14 -10.04
CA MET A 194 -0.18 -17.53 -8.71
C MET A 194 -1.11 -18.75 -8.73
N ASN A 195 -1.16 -19.52 -9.82
CA ASN A 195 -1.86 -20.81 -9.88
C ASN A 195 -0.93 -22.04 -9.67
N GLY A 196 0.23 -21.83 -9.04
CA GLY A 196 1.21 -22.88 -8.71
C GLY A 196 1.11 -23.33 -7.27
#